data_AF-A0A415HVL6-F1
#
_entry.id   AF-A0A415HVL6-F1
#
_cell.length_a   1.000
_cell.length_b   1.000
_cell.length_c   1.000
_cell.angle_alpha   90.00
_cell.angle_beta   90.00
_cell.angle_gamma   90.00
#
_symmetry.space_group_name_H-M   'P 1'
#
loop_
_entity.id
_entity.type
_entity.pdbx_description
1 polymer ?
#
loop_
_entity_poly.entity_id
_entity_poly.type
_entity_poly.pdbx_seq_one_letter_code
_entity_poly.pdbx_strand_id
1 'polypeptide(L)'
;MRLSEIAEYMIEHHMGESLESEVVRGNHEKWYEESLIDPLMDEFWYHDLGLCGCNCPEDTKEAIRKYLHIRKDFHDKELAYEGVVRRYRTDLGIDEHSQVQYGVLQFMMYVLDKEGYTDHGGSVGGSWLTKKGEMFMDVLDAWYKREHSEN
;
A
#
# COMPACT_ATOMS: atom_id res chain seq x y z
N MET A 1 -5.93 -4.25 -9.60
CA MET A 1 -6.45 -5.64 -9.63
C MET A 1 -7.76 -5.68 -8.88
N ARG A 2 -8.61 -6.68 -9.14
CA ARG A 2 -9.76 -6.95 -8.27
C ARG A 2 -9.29 -7.53 -6.94
N LEU A 3 -10.05 -7.33 -5.88
CA LEU A 3 -9.71 -7.88 -4.57
C LEU A 3 -9.76 -9.41 -4.57
N SER A 4 -10.72 -9.99 -5.28
CA SER A 4 -10.77 -11.45 -5.50
C SER A 4 -9.52 -11.99 -6.20
N GLU A 5 -9.03 -11.30 -7.24
CA GLU A 5 -7.79 -11.68 -7.96
C GLU A 5 -6.56 -11.57 -7.05
N ILE A 6 -6.51 -10.57 -6.17
CA ILE A 6 -5.42 -10.42 -5.18
C ILE A 6 -5.47 -11.58 -4.19
N ALA A 7 -6.65 -11.88 -3.64
CA ALA A 7 -6.80 -12.92 -2.64
C ALA A 7 -6.45 -14.31 -3.19
N GLU A 8 -6.89 -14.62 -4.42
CA GLU A 8 -6.51 -15.85 -5.13
C GLU A 8 -4.99 -15.91 -5.38
N TYR A 9 -4.40 -14.81 -5.87
CA TYR A 9 -2.96 -14.74 -6.09
C TYR A 9 -2.16 -15.00 -4.80
N MET A 10 -2.58 -14.40 -3.68
CA MET A 10 -1.91 -14.57 -2.39
C MET A 10 -1.99 -16.01 -1.88
N ILE A 11 -3.12 -16.68 -2.03
CA ILE A 11 -3.26 -18.11 -1.67
C ILE A 11 -2.35 -18.97 -2.55
N GLU A 12 -2.34 -18.75 -3.87
CA GLU A 12 -1.53 -19.52 -4.82
C GLU A 12 -0.03 -19.39 -4.58
N HIS A 13 0.42 -18.27 -4.02
CA HIS A 13 1.84 -17.99 -3.74
C HIS A 13 2.20 -18.11 -2.25
N HIS A 14 1.33 -18.70 -1.42
CA HIS A 14 1.54 -18.89 0.02
C HIS A 14 1.86 -17.58 0.78
N MET A 15 1.22 -16.49 0.38
CA MET A 15 1.36 -15.15 0.96
C MET A 15 0.21 -14.75 1.88
N GLY A 16 -0.80 -15.60 2.06
CA GLY A 16 -1.98 -15.27 2.85
C GLY A 16 -2.69 -16.50 3.40
N GLU A 17 -2.01 -17.27 4.24
CA GLU A 17 -2.57 -18.48 4.87
C GLU A 17 -3.89 -18.19 5.62
N SER A 18 -4.04 -16.98 6.18
CA SER A 18 -5.26 -16.58 6.88
C SER A 18 -6.45 -16.31 5.92
N LEU A 19 -6.20 -16.06 4.64
CA LEU A 19 -7.26 -15.80 3.64
C LEU A 19 -7.98 -17.08 3.18
N GLU A 20 -7.44 -18.28 3.46
CA GLU A 20 -7.98 -19.52 2.91
C GLU A 20 -9.46 -19.77 3.31
N SER A 21 -9.89 -19.30 4.49
CA SER A 21 -11.28 -19.42 4.94
C SER A 21 -12.22 -18.39 4.29
N GLU A 22 -11.70 -17.28 3.78
CA GLU A 22 -12.48 -16.15 3.30
C GLU A 22 -12.69 -16.20 1.77
N VAL A 23 -11.81 -16.91 1.04
CA VAL A 23 -11.79 -16.87 -0.43
C VAL A 23 -12.71 -17.90 -1.08
N VAL A 24 -13.70 -17.40 -1.80
CA VAL A 24 -14.53 -18.15 -2.75
C VAL A 24 -13.98 -17.96 -4.16
N ARG A 25 -13.23 -18.95 -4.66
CA ARG A 25 -12.57 -18.89 -5.97
C ARG A 25 -13.55 -18.65 -7.13
N GLY A 26 -13.21 -17.74 -8.03
CA GLY A 26 -14.00 -17.37 -9.21
C GLY A 26 -15.23 -16.50 -8.91
N ASN A 27 -15.44 -16.10 -7.66
CA ASN A 27 -16.46 -15.13 -7.31
C ASN A 27 -15.91 -13.71 -7.51
N HIS A 28 -16.66 -12.90 -8.26
CA HIS A 28 -16.31 -11.49 -8.55
C HIS A 28 -17.52 -10.56 -8.32
N GLU A 29 -18.52 -11.02 -7.57
CA GLU A 29 -19.69 -10.21 -7.24
C GLU A 29 -19.31 -9.01 -6.37
N LYS A 30 -20.00 -7.89 -6.56
CA LYS A 30 -19.64 -6.63 -5.88
C LYS A 30 -19.63 -6.76 -4.35
N TRP A 31 -20.63 -7.43 -3.78
CA TRP A 31 -20.69 -7.66 -2.32
C TRP A 31 -19.50 -8.48 -1.82
N TYR A 32 -19.00 -9.39 -2.66
CA TYR A 32 -17.88 -10.25 -2.32
C TYR A 32 -16.55 -9.47 -2.40
N GLU A 33 -16.37 -8.64 -3.44
CA GLU A 33 -15.25 -7.70 -3.49
C GLU A 33 -15.20 -6.81 -2.23
N GLU A 34 -16.34 -6.22 -1.84
CA GLU A 34 -16.43 -5.41 -0.62
C GLU A 34 -16.10 -6.22 0.65
N SER A 35 -16.52 -7.49 0.72
CA SER A 35 -16.22 -8.36 1.86
C SER A 35 -14.74 -8.72 2.01
N LEU A 36 -13.96 -8.64 0.94
CA LEU A 36 -12.52 -8.96 0.96
C LEU A 36 -11.64 -7.80 1.45
N ILE A 37 -12.18 -6.59 1.61
CA ILE A 37 -11.39 -5.42 2.01
C ILE A 37 -10.68 -5.66 3.36
N ASP A 38 -11.40 -6.09 4.39
CA ASP A 38 -10.83 -6.26 5.73
C ASP A 38 -9.89 -7.48 5.82
N PRO A 39 -10.23 -8.67 5.31
CA PRO A 39 -9.28 -9.81 5.30
C PRO A 39 -7.97 -9.50 4.58
N LEU A 40 -8.03 -8.86 3.40
CA LEU A 40 -6.82 -8.47 2.67
C LEU A 40 -6.05 -7.37 3.41
N MET A 41 -6.75 -6.43 4.04
CA MET A 41 -6.11 -5.41 4.86
C MET A 41 -5.36 -6.05 6.02
N ASP A 42 -5.96 -7.01 6.72
CA ASP A 42 -5.35 -7.70 7.86
C ASP A 42 -4.08 -8.46 7.45
N GLU A 43 -4.07 -9.13 6.28
CA GLU A 43 -2.85 -9.76 5.77
C GLU A 43 -1.70 -8.78 5.57
N PHE A 44 -1.93 -7.72 4.79
CA PHE A 44 -0.85 -6.76 4.51
C PHE A 44 -0.46 -5.94 5.74
N TRP A 45 -1.45 -5.49 6.52
CA TRP A 45 -1.25 -4.57 7.63
C TRP A 45 -0.76 -5.25 8.91
N TYR A 46 -1.47 -6.28 9.35
CA TYR A 46 -1.23 -6.90 10.64
C TYR A 46 -0.22 -8.04 10.51
N HIS A 47 -0.43 -8.96 9.57
CA HIS A 47 0.41 -10.14 9.44
C HIS A 47 1.77 -9.84 8.82
N ASP A 48 1.80 -9.02 7.76
CA ASP A 48 3.03 -8.75 7.04
C ASP A 48 3.79 -7.53 7.59
N LEU A 49 3.15 -6.36 7.72
CA LEU A 49 3.80 -5.16 8.30
C LEU A 49 3.93 -5.18 9.83
N GLY A 50 3.21 -6.07 10.53
CA GLY A 50 3.24 -6.15 11.99
C GLY A 50 2.65 -4.93 12.71
N LEU A 51 1.83 -4.12 12.03
CA LEU A 51 1.28 -2.89 12.60
C LEU A 51 0.04 -3.22 13.43
N CYS A 52 0.18 -3.15 14.76
CA CYS A 52 -0.98 -3.26 15.64
C CYS A 52 -1.91 -2.05 15.41
N GLY A 53 -3.21 -2.29 15.18
CA GLY A 53 -4.22 -1.26 14.84
C GLY A 53 -4.57 -0.26 15.96
N CYS A 54 -3.61 0.06 16.83
CA CYS A 54 -3.77 1.03 17.90
C CYS A 54 -3.52 2.47 17.42
N ASN A 55 -3.99 3.45 18.20
CA ASN A 55 -3.89 4.88 17.91
C ASN A 55 -4.72 5.32 16.69
N CYS A 56 -4.07 5.77 15.61
CA CYS A 56 -4.73 6.28 14.40
C CYS A 56 -4.26 5.47 13.16
N PRO A 57 -4.70 4.21 13.02
CA PRO A 57 -4.31 3.37 11.90
C PRO A 57 -4.76 3.95 10.55
N GLU A 58 -5.87 4.68 10.49
CA GLU A 58 -6.41 5.31 9.27
C GLU A 58 -5.43 6.33 8.68
N ASP A 59 -4.84 7.19 9.51
CA ASP A 59 -3.84 8.18 9.08
C ASP A 59 -2.59 7.50 8.51
N THR A 60 -2.20 6.38 9.12
CA THR A 60 -1.02 5.62 8.70
C THR A 60 -1.29 4.85 7.40
N LYS A 61 -2.49 4.26 7.24
CA LYS A 61 -2.94 3.65 5.97
C LYS A 61 -2.94 4.69 4.85
N GLU A 62 -3.46 5.89 5.12
CA GLU A 62 -3.51 6.96 4.12
C GLU A 62 -2.11 7.45 3.72
N ALA A 63 -1.19 7.57 4.68
CA ALA A 63 0.20 7.93 4.39
C ALA A 63 0.88 6.89 3.49
N ILE A 64 0.72 5.59 3.79
CA ILE A 64 1.25 4.51 2.97
C ILE A 64 0.61 4.52 1.58
N ARG A 65 -0.72 4.61 1.50
CA ARG A 65 -1.46 4.65 0.22
C ARG A 65 -0.95 5.76 -0.69
N LYS A 66 -0.84 6.98 -0.17
CA LYS A 66 -0.30 8.13 -0.92
C LYS A 66 1.15 7.91 -1.34
N TYR A 67 2.00 7.37 -0.46
CA TYR A 67 3.38 7.06 -0.81
C TYR A 67 3.48 6.04 -1.96
N LEU A 68 2.71 4.95 -1.91
CA LEU A 68 2.71 3.93 -2.98
C LEU A 68 2.25 4.52 -4.32
N HIS A 69 1.22 5.38 -4.32
CA HIS A 69 0.81 6.13 -5.52
C HIS A 69 1.89 7.07 -6.06
N ILE A 70 2.66 7.72 -5.19
CA ILE A 70 3.81 8.54 -5.60
C ILE A 70 4.86 7.67 -6.28
N ARG A 71 5.16 6.48 -5.74
CA ARG A 71 6.13 5.56 -6.33
C ARG A 71 5.66 4.98 -7.65
N LYS A 72 4.38 4.62 -7.76
CA LYS A 72 3.79 4.17 -9.01
C LYS A 72 3.90 5.23 -10.10
N ASP A 73 3.51 6.46 -9.79
CA ASP A 73 3.59 7.57 -10.74
C ASP A 73 5.03 7.93 -11.12
N PHE A 74 5.99 7.79 -10.20
CA PHE A 74 7.40 7.98 -10.52
C PHE A 74 7.87 7.05 -11.65
N HIS A 75 7.48 5.79 -11.57
CA HIS A 75 7.90 4.78 -12.53
C HIS A 75 7.03 4.76 -13.79
N ASP A 76 5.70 4.71 -13.62
CA ASP A 76 4.76 4.48 -14.73
C ASP A 76 4.49 5.72 -15.57
N LYS A 77 4.62 6.91 -14.97
CA LYS A 77 4.43 8.19 -15.67
C LYS A 77 5.74 8.93 -15.92
N GLU A 78 6.89 8.27 -15.69
CA GLU A 78 8.23 8.84 -15.81
C GLU A 78 8.35 10.21 -15.11
N LEU A 79 7.75 10.34 -13.93
CA LEU A 79 7.74 11.62 -13.21
C LEU A 79 9.19 12.00 -12.86
N ALA A 80 9.58 13.24 -13.15
CA ALA A 80 10.88 13.73 -12.70
C ALA A 80 10.98 13.69 -11.16
N TYR A 81 12.19 13.54 -10.63
CA TYR A 81 12.41 13.45 -9.18
C TYR A 81 11.89 14.70 -8.43
N GLU A 82 11.97 15.89 -9.04
CA GLU A 82 11.39 17.12 -8.49
C GLU A 82 9.87 17.02 -8.34
N GLY A 83 9.21 16.28 -9.23
CA GLY A 83 7.78 15.98 -9.13
C GLY A 83 7.47 15.06 -7.95
N VAL A 84 8.31 14.05 -7.70
CA VAL A 84 8.20 13.18 -6.52
C VAL A 84 8.34 13.99 -5.23
N VAL A 85 9.38 14.81 -5.14
CA VAL A 85 9.62 15.68 -3.98
C VAL A 85 8.45 16.62 -3.74
N ARG A 86 7.90 17.24 -4.80
CA ARG A 86 6.71 18.08 -4.69
C ARG A 86 5.53 17.32 -4.09
N ARG A 87 5.33 16.06 -4.49
CA ARG A 87 4.24 15.23 -3.96
C ARG A 87 4.44 14.81 -2.51
N TYR A 88 5.68 14.62 -2.04
CA TYR A 88 5.93 14.46 -0.61
C TYR A 88 5.42 15.67 0.18
N ARG A 89 5.62 16.88 -0.35
CA ARG A 89 5.10 18.09 0.27
C ARG A 89 3.57 18.20 0.17
N THR A 90 2.99 18.00 -1.01
CA THR A 90 1.55 18.25 -1.23
C THR A 90 0.65 17.15 -0.73
N ASP A 91 1.06 15.88 -0.89
CA ASP A 91 0.20 14.74 -0.63
C ASP A 91 0.41 14.23 0.81
N LEU A 92 1.67 14.20 1.27
CA LEU A 92 2.06 13.72 2.60
C LEU A 92 2.29 14.83 3.63
N GLY A 93 2.35 16.10 3.22
CA GLY A 93 2.66 17.20 4.14
C GLY A 93 4.10 17.20 4.67
N ILE A 94 5.02 16.55 3.96
CA ILE A 94 6.41 16.38 4.37
C ILE A 94 7.27 17.45 3.70
N ASP A 95 7.94 18.27 4.49
CA ASP A 95 8.96 19.19 4.01
C ASP A 95 10.29 18.46 3.85
N GLU A 96 10.70 18.29 2.60
CA GLU A 96 11.96 17.63 2.22
C GLU A 96 13.20 18.38 2.73
N HIS A 97 13.08 19.66 3.05
CA HIS A 97 14.18 20.45 3.64
C HIS A 97 14.32 20.22 5.15
N SER A 98 13.31 19.62 5.79
CA SER A 98 13.37 19.21 7.19
C SER A 98 14.02 17.82 7.31
N GLN A 99 15.24 17.79 7.85
CA GLN A 99 16.00 16.54 8.03
C GLN A 99 15.23 15.49 8.84
N VAL A 100 14.47 15.91 9.86
CA VAL A 100 13.69 14.99 10.70
C VAL A 100 12.50 14.43 9.93
N GLN A 101 11.72 15.27 9.25
CA GLN A 101 10.55 14.79 8.50
C GLN A 101 10.98 13.89 7.34
N TYR A 102 12.04 14.24 6.62
CA TYR A 102 12.60 13.39 5.59
C TYR A 102 13.16 12.08 6.18
N GLY A 103 13.78 12.10 7.37
CA GLY A 103 14.24 10.90 8.07
C GLY A 103 13.09 9.95 8.41
N VAL A 104 11.94 10.47 8.84
CA VAL A 104 10.72 9.67 9.09
C VAL A 104 10.16 9.08 7.80
N LEU A 105 10.09 9.87 6.72
CA LEU A 105 9.71 9.38 5.41
C LEU A 105 10.63 8.25 4.95
N GLN A 106 11.94 8.45 5.07
CA GLN A 106 12.93 7.47 4.68
C GLN A 106 12.85 6.19 5.52
N PHE A 107 12.53 6.29 6.81
CA PHE A 107 12.26 5.13 7.65
C PHE A 107 11.08 4.30 7.11
N MET A 108 9.96 4.95 6.76
CA MET A 108 8.82 4.26 6.13
C MET A 108 9.22 3.61 4.80
N MET A 109 10.01 4.29 3.97
CA MET A 109 10.53 3.71 2.72
C MET A 109 11.32 2.42 2.98
N TYR A 110 12.21 2.42 3.97
CA TYR A 110 13.00 1.23 4.31
C TYR A 110 12.14 0.09 4.86
N VAL A 111 11.10 0.38 5.64
CA VAL A 111 10.17 -0.65 6.13
C VAL A 111 9.43 -1.30 4.96
N LEU A 112 8.86 -0.48 4.06
CA LEU A 112 8.12 -0.99 2.89
C LEU A 112 9.03 -1.76 1.92
N ASP A 113 10.27 -1.30 1.74
CA ASP A 113 11.28 -1.97 0.92
C ASP A 113 11.72 -3.30 1.53
N LYS A 114 11.99 -3.33 2.83
CA LYS A 114 12.37 -4.55 3.57
C LYS A 114 11.30 -5.64 3.47
N GLU A 115 10.02 -5.27 3.56
CA GLU A 115 8.91 -6.22 3.42
C GLU A 115 8.53 -6.50 1.96
N GLY A 116 9.29 -5.96 0.99
CA GLY A 116 9.15 -6.27 -0.43
C GLY A 116 7.96 -5.62 -1.11
N TYR A 117 7.40 -4.54 -0.57
CA TYR A 117 6.37 -3.73 -1.24
C TYR A 117 6.97 -2.80 -2.31
N THR A 118 8.20 -2.35 -2.07
CA THR A 118 8.98 -1.63 -3.06
C THR A 118 10.33 -2.30 -3.23
N ASP A 119 10.91 -2.20 -4.42
CA ASP A 119 12.30 -2.59 -4.65
C ASP A 119 13.12 -1.34 -4.95
N HIS A 120 14.18 -1.13 -4.19
CA HIS A 120 15.18 -0.12 -4.50
C HIS A 120 16.25 -0.68 -5.45
N GLY A 121 16.57 0.08 -6.50
CA GLY A 121 17.77 -0.16 -7.29
C GLY A 121 19.01 0.34 -6.54
N GLY A 122 19.52 1.51 -6.93
CA GLY A 122 20.67 2.13 -6.26
C GLY A 122 20.34 3.01 -5.04
N SER A 123 19.07 3.31 -4.79
CA SER A 123 18.63 4.21 -3.72
C SER A 123 17.17 3.94 -3.35
N VAL A 124 16.86 3.95 -2.05
CA VAL A 124 15.49 3.81 -1.54
C VAL A 124 14.57 4.93 -2.01
N GLY A 125 15.11 6.13 -2.28
CA GLY A 125 14.36 7.25 -2.86
C GLY A 125 14.01 7.04 -4.34
N GLY A 126 14.61 6.05 -5.00
CA GLY A 126 14.38 5.66 -6.38
C GLY A 126 13.59 4.36 -6.54
N SER A 127 12.98 3.82 -5.46
CA SER A 127 12.31 2.52 -5.49
C SER A 127 11.06 2.47 -6.38
N TRP A 128 10.71 1.32 -6.93
CA TRP A 128 9.45 1.12 -7.66
C TRP A 128 8.58 0.11 -6.91
N LEU A 129 7.28 0.09 -7.21
CA LEU A 129 6.38 -0.91 -6.61
C LEU A 129 6.74 -2.30 -7.13
N THR A 130 6.80 -3.27 -6.22
CA THR A 130 6.76 -4.68 -6.60
C THR A 130 5.32 -5.10 -6.90
N LYS A 131 5.12 -6.34 -7.36
CA LYS A 131 3.77 -6.91 -7.48
C LYS A 131 3.00 -6.87 -6.13
N LYS A 132 3.68 -7.16 -5.02
CA LYS A 132 3.13 -7.09 -3.66
C LYS A 132 2.73 -5.65 -3.31
N GLY A 133 3.57 -4.67 -3.66
CA GLY A 133 3.27 -3.24 -3.53
C GLY A 133 2.02 -2.81 -4.28
N GLU A 134 1.87 -3.24 -5.53
CA GLU A 134 0.68 -2.92 -6.34
C GLU A 134 -0.59 -3.52 -5.74
N MET A 135 -0.56 -4.77 -5.29
CA MET A 135 -1.70 -5.42 -4.65
C MET A 135 -2.11 -4.68 -3.36
N PHE A 136 -1.15 -4.34 -2.50
CA PHE A 136 -1.46 -3.60 -1.28
C PHE A 136 -2.01 -2.20 -1.55
N MET A 137 -1.46 -1.50 -2.56
CA MET A 137 -1.99 -0.21 -3.01
C MET A 137 -3.45 -0.32 -3.47
N ASP A 138 -3.79 -1.37 -4.23
CA ASP A 138 -5.17 -1.63 -4.69
C ASP A 138 -6.12 -1.90 -3.51
N VAL A 139 -5.68 -2.65 -2.50
CA VAL A 139 -6.43 -2.91 -1.25
C VAL A 139 -6.66 -1.61 -0.47
N LEU A 140 -5.62 -0.78 -0.32
CA LEU A 140 -5.71 0.53 0.33
C LEU A 140 -6.66 1.47 -0.42
N ASP A 141 -6.69 1.44 -1.75
CA ASP A 141 -7.64 2.23 -2.54
C ASP A 141 -9.09 1.75 -2.38
N ALA A 142 -9.32 0.44 -2.26
CA ALA A 142 -10.65 -0.10 -1.98
C ALA A 142 -11.13 0.27 -0.57
N TRP A 143 -10.26 0.13 0.43
CA TRP A 143 -10.49 0.61 1.79
C TRP A 143 -10.82 2.11 1.81
N TYR A 144 -9.97 2.95 1.20
CA TYR A 144 -10.17 4.41 1.19
C TYR A 144 -11.52 4.79 0.56
N LYS A 145 -11.88 4.15 -0.56
CA LYS A 145 -13.18 4.36 -1.20
C LYS A 145 -14.31 4.01 -0.25
N ARG A 146 -14.28 2.84 0.40
CA ARG A 146 -15.33 2.42 1.36
C ARG A 146 -15.53 3.47 2.45
N GLU A 147 -14.46 3.90 3.11
CA GLU A 147 -14.53 4.87 4.22
C GLU A 147 -14.98 6.27 3.79
N HIS A 148 -14.84 6.63 2.50
CA HIS A 148 -15.18 7.95 1.97
C HIS A 148 -16.38 7.93 1.01
N SER A 149 -17.06 6.80 0.84
CA SER A 149 -18.27 6.66 0.02
C SER A 149 -19.52 7.22 0.71
N GLU A 150 -19.43 7.57 1.99
CA GLU A 150 -20.55 8.07 2.82
C GLU A 150 -20.52 9.60 3.05
N ASN A 151 -19.72 10.36 2.29
CA ASN A 151 -19.71 11.84 2.31
C ASN A 151 -20.36 12.45 1.06
#